data_AF-A0AAU2RKB0-F1
#
_entry.id   AF-A0AAU2RKB0-F1
#
_cell.length_a   1.000
_cell.length_b   1.000
_cell.length_c   1.000
_cell.angle_alpha   90.00
_cell.angle_beta   90.00
_cell.angle_gamma   90.00
#
_symmetry.space_group_name_H-M   'P 1'
#
loop_
_entity.id
_entity.type
_entity.pdbx_description
1 polymer ?
#
loop_
_entity_poly.entity_id
_entity_poly.type
_entity_poly.pdbx_seq_one_letter_code
_entity_poly.pdbx_strand_id
1 'polypeptide(L)'
;MTWNPRLAIVEALEEAGWSGDEENPLGLLRHGETVWGVTSPAGDSSLTERGGAVIDFPADTSAALIVAACLAASGQAGDQAAELKRLRLALSSAKRRAKRRQPHEREGLIFHLERQNDRLYGLAQIANAAAEVSAKGWDEARREAGKLREMNGRLRTRIADGEARLEAVHGDVADQLVQEGARRRKVAWSPMEVTAAAEWGDAAAFVRSLPGKPASDETPAQVP
;
A
#
# COMPACT_ATOMS: atom_id res chain seq x y z
N MET A 1 -15.83 11.81 35.80
CA MET A 1 -14.42 11.66 35.40
C MET A 1 -14.34 10.48 34.45
N THR A 2 -14.22 10.74 33.15
CA THR A 2 -14.03 9.72 32.12
C THR A 2 -12.57 9.29 32.16
N TRP A 3 -12.33 8.04 32.57
CA TRP A 3 -11.00 7.42 32.57
C TRP A 3 -10.45 7.45 31.14
N ASN A 4 -9.28 8.06 30.92
CA ASN A 4 -8.65 8.10 29.59
C ASN A 4 -8.02 6.71 29.31
N PRO A 5 -8.61 5.89 28.42
CA PRO A 5 -8.09 4.55 28.16
C PRO A 5 -6.69 4.56 27.52
N ARG A 6 -6.23 5.71 27.01
CA ARG A 6 -4.92 5.89 26.37
C ARG A 6 -3.85 6.47 27.29
N LEU A 7 -4.16 6.70 28.58
CA LEU A 7 -3.19 7.21 29.55
C LEU A 7 -1.94 6.31 29.64
N ALA A 8 -2.14 4.99 29.66
CA ALA A 8 -1.04 4.02 29.69
C ALA A 8 -0.12 4.09 28.46
N ILE A 9 -0.61 4.58 27.32
CA ILE A 9 0.21 4.79 26.11
C ILE A 9 1.05 6.05 26.28
N VAL A 10 0.44 7.12 26.79
CA VAL A 10 1.14 8.39 27.05
C VAL A 10 2.29 8.15 28.01
N GLU A 11 2.02 7.53 29.16
CA GLU A 11 3.03 7.21 30.18
C GLU A 11 4.17 6.36 29.59
N ALA A 12 3.84 5.32 28.81
CA ALA A 12 4.85 4.46 28.20
C ALA A 12 5.71 5.19 27.14
N LEU A 13 5.12 6.10 26.36
CA LEU A 13 5.85 6.88 25.37
C LEU A 13 6.71 7.97 26.01
N GLU A 14 6.23 8.62 27.07
CA GLU A 14 7.00 9.57 27.87
C GLU A 14 8.20 8.91 28.55
N GLU A 15 8.02 7.70 29.12
CA GLU A 15 9.13 6.89 29.63
C GLU A 15 10.16 6.54 28.54
N ALA A 16 9.72 6.42 27.29
CA ALA A 16 10.59 6.21 26.13
C ALA A 16 11.19 7.52 25.57
N GLY A 17 10.97 8.66 26.21
CA GLY A 17 11.54 9.95 25.84
C GLY A 17 10.73 10.72 24.80
N TRP A 18 9.49 10.34 24.54
CA TRP A 18 8.56 11.19 23.79
C TRP A 18 8.14 12.36 24.68
N SER A 19 7.97 13.54 24.08
CA SER A 19 7.57 14.75 24.80
C SER A 19 6.27 15.30 24.26
N GLY A 20 5.44 15.86 25.14
CA GLY A 20 4.28 16.64 24.72
C GLY A 20 4.69 17.83 23.85
N ASP A 21 3.87 18.13 22.85
CA ASP A 21 4.04 19.34 22.04
C ASP A 21 3.54 20.57 22.81
N GLU A 22 4.44 21.48 23.18
CA GLU A 22 4.08 22.71 23.92
C GLU A 22 3.15 23.61 23.11
N GLU A 23 3.26 23.59 21.78
CA GLU A 23 2.41 24.39 20.89
C GLU A 23 1.02 23.76 20.72
N ASN A 24 0.88 22.47 21.07
CA ASN A 24 -0.37 21.74 20.92
C ASN A 24 -0.67 20.88 22.15
N PRO A 25 -1.19 21.50 23.24
CA PRO A 25 -1.49 20.81 24.50
C PRO A 25 -2.63 19.78 24.38
N LEU A 26 -3.24 19.62 23.20
CA LEU A 26 -4.32 18.66 22.92
C LEU A 26 -3.86 17.20 22.83
N GLY A 27 -2.72 16.86 23.45
CA GLY A 27 -2.24 15.49 23.52
C GLY A 27 -1.52 15.04 22.26
N LEU A 28 -0.65 15.87 21.68
CA LEU A 28 0.33 15.35 20.71
C LEU A 28 1.60 14.97 21.46
N LEU A 29 2.09 13.74 21.27
CA LEU A 29 3.44 13.35 21.67
C LEU A 29 4.37 13.35 20.46
N ARG A 30 5.60 13.83 20.65
CA ARG A 30 6.62 13.90 19.62
C ARG A 30 7.89 13.19 20.04
N HIS A 31 8.56 12.59 19.08
CA HIS A 31 9.94 12.14 19.19
C HIS A 31 10.64 12.32 17.85
N GLY A 32 11.59 13.25 17.75
CA GLY A 32 12.20 13.61 16.47
C GLY A 32 11.17 14.17 15.48
N GLU A 33 11.09 13.59 14.29
CA GLU A 33 10.13 13.96 13.23
C GLU A 33 8.80 13.18 13.31
N THR A 34 8.68 12.23 14.23
CA THR A 34 7.46 11.43 14.45
C THR A 34 6.51 12.11 15.42
N VAL A 35 5.21 12.10 15.08
CA VAL A 35 4.14 12.72 15.87
C VAL A 35 3.05 11.70 16.11
N TRP A 36 2.64 11.51 17.37
CA TRP A 36 1.50 10.70 17.73
C TRP A 36 0.38 11.58 18.29
N GLY A 37 -0.81 11.42 17.72
CA GLY A 37 -2.03 12.10 18.15
C GLY A 37 -2.82 11.30 19.18
N VAL A 38 -2.89 11.80 20.41
CA VAL A 38 -3.74 11.27 21.47
C VAL A 38 -5.19 11.62 21.16
N THR A 39 -5.90 10.62 20.65
CA THR A 39 -7.37 10.50 20.60
C THR A 39 -8.16 11.55 19.83
N SER A 40 -8.94 11.08 18.84
CA SER A 40 -10.12 11.75 18.34
C SER A 40 -11.30 11.60 19.31
N PRO A 41 -12.40 12.36 19.16
CA PRO A 41 -13.64 12.15 19.92
C PRO A 41 -14.22 10.73 19.76
N ALA A 42 -13.86 10.00 18.70
CA ALA A 42 -14.25 8.61 18.48
C ALA A 42 -13.35 7.60 19.22
N GLY A 43 -12.25 8.04 19.84
CA GLY A 43 -11.28 7.21 20.55
C GLY A 43 -10.12 6.70 19.68
N ASP A 44 -10.11 7.06 18.39
CA ASP A 44 -9.06 6.69 17.44
C ASP A 44 -7.79 7.50 17.69
N SER A 45 -6.62 6.92 17.46
CA SER A 45 -5.32 7.60 17.54
C SER A 45 -4.66 7.62 16.17
N SER A 46 -3.73 8.52 15.92
CA SER A 46 -2.96 8.51 14.67
C SER A 46 -1.47 8.71 14.92
N LEU A 47 -0.64 8.14 14.08
CA LEU A 47 0.82 8.28 14.09
C LEU A 47 1.27 8.79 12.74
N THR A 48 1.97 9.91 12.74
CA THR A 48 2.59 10.48 11.55
C THR A 48 4.08 10.14 11.56
N GLU A 49 4.51 9.38 10.56
CA GLU A 49 5.89 8.95 10.39
C GLU A 49 6.77 10.03 9.77
N ARG A 50 8.09 9.79 9.87
CA ARG A 50 9.14 10.55 9.18
C ARG A 50 9.00 10.41 7.66
N GLY A 51 8.22 11.30 7.05
CA GLY A 51 7.82 11.23 5.64
C GLY A 51 6.38 11.65 5.40
N GLY A 52 5.61 11.94 6.45
CA GLY A 52 4.23 12.41 6.37
C GLY A 52 3.20 11.32 6.13
N ALA A 53 3.61 10.04 6.12
CA ALA A 53 2.68 8.93 6.13
C ALA A 53 1.92 8.93 7.47
N VAL A 54 0.60 8.82 7.40
CA VAL A 54 -0.28 8.78 8.58
C VAL A 54 -0.81 7.37 8.75
N ILE A 55 -0.68 6.82 9.95
CA ILE A 55 -1.18 5.52 10.38
C ILE A 55 -2.28 5.79 11.40
N ASP A 56 -3.50 5.40 11.07
CA ASP A 56 -4.64 5.52 11.97
C ASP A 56 -4.83 4.22 12.78
N PHE A 57 -5.11 4.38 14.07
CA PHE A 57 -5.38 3.32 15.03
C PHE A 57 -6.81 3.46 15.54
N PRO A 58 -7.72 2.56 15.13
CA PRO A 58 -9.07 2.51 15.67
C PRO A 58 -9.11 2.42 17.20
N ALA A 59 -10.20 2.88 17.81
CA ALA A 59 -10.39 2.91 19.26
C ALA A 59 -10.18 1.55 19.98
N ASP A 60 -10.44 0.43 19.31
CA ASP A 60 -10.26 -0.94 19.82
C ASP A 60 -8.82 -1.47 19.67
N THR A 61 -7.93 -0.72 19.02
CA THR A 61 -6.51 -1.09 18.88
C THR A 61 -5.83 -1.17 20.24
N SER A 62 -5.10 -2.25 20.49
CA SER A 62 -4.42 -2.46 21.77
C SER A 62 -3.35 -1.39 22.04
N ALA A 63 -3.24 -0.97 23.31
CA ALA A 63 -2.25 0.00 23.74
C ALA A 63 -0.81 -0.46 23.44
N ALA A 64 -0.52 -1.74 23.65
CA ALA A 64 0.80 -2.33 23.39
C ALA A 64 1.20 -2.21 21.90
N LEU A 65 0.23 -2.37 20.98
CA LEU A 65 0.49 -2.25 19.54
C LEU A 65 0.82 -0.81 19.15
N ILE A 66 0.04 0.16 19.65
CA ILE A 66 0.27 1.57 19.36
C ILE A 66 1.65 2.01 19.88
N VAL A 67 2.00 1.63 21.11
CA VAL A 67 3.33 1.91 21.67
C VAL A 67 4.41 1.31 20.78
N ALA A 68 4.28 0.04 20.39
CA ALA A 68 5.27 -0.60 19.54
C ALA A 68 5.38 0.05 18.15
N ALA A 69 4.26 0.47 17.55
CA ALA A 69 4.25 1.17 16.28
C ALA A 69 4.95 2.53 16.38
N CYS A 70 4.69 3.29 17.45
CA CYS A 70 5.37 4.56 17.71
C CYS A 70 6.87 4.37 17.87
N LEU A 71 7.31 3.40 18.70
CA LEU A 71 8.73 3.08 18.89
C LEU A 71 9.42 2.59 17.60
N ALA A 72 8.69 1.87 16.74
CA ALA A 72 9.21 1.45 15.45
C ALA A 72 9.37 2.64 14.50
N ALA A 73 8.35 3.49 14.38
CA ALA A 73 8.36 4.67 13.52
C ALA A 73 9.44 5.69 13.93
N SER A 74 9.72 5.83 15.22
CA SER A 74 10.80 6.71 15.72
C SER A 74 12.20 6.12 15.56
N GLY A 75 12.32 4.87 15.06
CA GLY A 75 13.58 4.15 14.95
C GLY A 75 14.10 3.57 16.28
N GLN A 76 13.42 3.82 17.40
CA GLN A 76 13.84 3.39 18.74
C GLN A 76 13.72 1.86 18.93
N ALA A 77 12.89 1.18 18.15
CA ALA A 77 12.75 -0.28 18.23
C ALA A 77 14.07 -1.02 17.95
N GLY A 78 14.90 -0.51 17.03
CA GLY A 78 16.22 -1.07 16.74
C GLY A 78 17.19 -0.92 17.91
N ASP A 79 17.18 0.26 18.55
CA ASP A 79 18.03 0.57 19.69
C ASP A 79 17.64 -0.25 20.93
N GLN A 80 16.34 -0.39 21.20
CA GLN A 80 15.84 -1.22 22.30
C GLN A 80 16.19 -2.70 22.09
N ALA A 81 16.10 -3.22 20.86
CA ALA A 81 16.51 -4.59 20.55
C ALA A 81 18.02 -4.80 20.80
N ALA A 82 18.85 -3.83 20.43
CA ALA A 82 20.27 -3.86 20.70
C ALA A 82 20.58 -3.78 22.20
N GLU A 83 19.87 -2.94 22.94
CA GLU A 83 19.98 -2.82 24.39
C GLU A 83 19.56 -4.11 25.10
N LEU A 84 18.42 -4.70 24.72
CA LEU A 84 17.95 -6.00 25.22
C LEU A 84 19.03 -7.09 25.05
N LYS A 85 19.69 -7.12 23.90
CA LYS A 85 20.80 -8.05 23.64
C LYS A 85 21.99 -7.79 24.57
N ARG A 86 22.36 -6.53 24.80
CA ARG A 86 23.43 -6.15 25.75
C ARG A 86 23.08 -6.52 27.19
N LEU A 87 21.87 -6.26 27.64
CA LEU A 87 21.41 -6.55 28.99
C LEU A 87 21.33 -8.07 29.25
N ARG A 88 20.87 -8.87 28.29
CA ARG A 88 20.93 -10.34 28.38
C ARG A 88 22.36 -10.85 28.54
N LEU A 89 23.31 -10.27 27.79
CA LEU A 89 24.72 -10.61 27.92
C LEU A 89 25.27 -10.21 29.30
N ALA A 90 24.97 -8.99 29.78
CA ALA A 90 25.38 -8.50 31.09
C ALA A 90 24.83 -9.38 32.23
N LEU A 91 23.55 -9.76 32.16
CA LEU A 91 22.88 -10.67 33.09
C LEU A 91 23.60 -12.02 33.14
N SER A 92 23.90 -12.61 31.97
CA SER A 92 24.62 -13.88 31.91
C SER A 92 26.01 -13.80 32.54
N SER A 93 26.73 -12.68 32.34
CA SER A 93 28.04 -12.42 32.95
C SER A 93 27.94 -12.21 34.47
N ALA A 94 26.93 -11.46 34.91
CA ALA A 94 26.69 -11.20 36.33
C ALA A 94 26.32 -12.49 37.08
N LYS A 95 25.47 -13.37 36.50
CA LYS A 95 25.20 -14.71 37.03
C LYS A 95 26.49 -15.54 37.19
N ARG A 96 27.40 -15.50 36.21
CA ARG A 96 28.71 -16.17 36.30
C ARG A 96 29.59 -15.61 37.42
N ARG A 97 29.60 -14.28 37.62
CA ARG A 97 30.37 -13.61 38.68
C ARG A 97 29.78 -13.86 40.07
N ALA A 98 28.45 -13.81 40.20
CA ALA A 98 27.74 -14.11 41.44
C ALA A 98 28.10 -15.51 41.95
N LYS A 99 28.20 -16.51 41.05
CA LYS A 99 28.65 -17.87 41.37
C LYS A 99 30.04 -17.95 42.06
N ARG A 100 30.84 -16.89 42.08
CA ARG A 100 32.16 -16.85 42.74
C ARG A 100 32.19 -16.06 44.06
N ARG A 101 31.10 -15.38 44.43
CA ARG A 101 31.03 -14.53 45.64
C ARG A 101 30.45 -15.25 46.85
N GLN A 102 30.70 -14.69 48.04
CA GLN A 102 30.11 -15.14 49.31
C GLN A 102 28.58 -14.97 49.31
N PRO A 103 27.84 -15.77 50.09
CA PRO A 103 26.37 -15.87 50.00
C PRO A 103 25.62 -14.56 50.18
N HIS A 104 26.01 -13.73 51.14
CA HIS A 104 25.32 -12.46 51.45
C HIS A 104 25.51 -11.39 50.37
N GLU A 105 26.65 -11.36 49.66
CA GLU A 105 26.84 -10.47 48.51
C GLU A 105 26.09 -10.96 47.26
N ARG A 106 25.77 -12.26 47.19
CA ARG A 106 25.01 -12.82 46.06
C ARG A 106 23.56 -12.37 46.07
N GLU A 107 22.93 -12.29 47.24
CA GLU A 107 21.49 -12.05 47.35
C GLU A 107 21.08 -10.69 46.80
N GLY A 108 21.81 -9.61 47.15
CA GLY A 108 21.53 -8.27 46.62
C GLY A 108 21.75 -8.17 45.10
N LEU A 109 22.78 -8.85 44.59
CA LEU A 109 23.08 -8.87 43.16
C LEU A 109 22.04 -9.70 42.39
N ILE A 110 21.60 -10.84 42.94
CA ILE A 110 20.55 -11.69 42.36
C ILE A 110 19.24 -10.93 42.30
N PHE A 111 18.82 -10.29 43.39
CA PHE A 111 17.59 -9.49 43.43
C PHE A 111 17.59 -8.37 42.38
N HIS A 112 18.69 -7.63 42.24
CA HIS A 112 18.79 -6.58 41.22
C HIS A 112 18.71 -7.13 39.79
N LEU A 113 19.38 -8.26 39.54
CA LEU A 113 19.37 -8.94 38.25
C LEU A 113 18.01 -9.56 37.91
N GLU A 114 17.28 -10.07 38.89
CA GLU A 114 15.92 -10.59 38.72
C GLU A 114 14.94 -9.47 38.35
N ARG A 115 15.00 -8.34 39.08
CA ARG A 115 14.19 -7.16 38.74
C ARG A 115 14.50 -6.61 37.34
N GLN A 116 15.77 -6.62 36.93
CA GLN A 116 16.13 -6.29 35.55
C GLN A 116 15.58 -7.31 34.56
N ASN A 117 15.64 -8.61 34.87
CA ASN A 117 15.14 -9.66 34.01
C ASN A 117 13.61 -9.57 33.79
N ASP A 118 12.85 -9.22 34.83
CA ASP A 118 11.40 -9.02 34.73
C ASP A 118 11.05 -7.84 33.80
N ARG A 119 11.80 -6.73 33.89
CA ARG A 119 11.66 -5.60 32.94
C ARG A 119 11.96 -6.04 31.51
N LEU A 120 13.03 -6.81 31.29
CA LEU A 120 13.37 -7.33 29.96
C LEU A 120 12.30 -8.28 29.42
N TYR A 121 11.67 -9.06 30.29
CA TYR A 121 10.59 -9.96 29.90
C TYR A 121 9.35 -9.18 29.44
N GLY A 122 8.98 -8.11 30.15
CA GLY A 122 7.91 -7.20 29.75
C GLY A 122 8.15 -6.57 28.37
N LEU A 123 9.35 -6.04 28.12
CA LEU A 123 9.72 -5.48 26.81
C LEU A 123 9.70 -6.53 25.70
N ALA A 124 10.17 -7.75 25.97
CA ALA A 124 10.15 -8.84 25.00
C ALA A 124 8.71 -9.29 24.65
N GLN A 125 7.79 -9.27 25.62
CA GLN A 125 6.38 -9.56 25.35
C GLN A 125 5.75 -8.49 24.45
N ILE A 126 6.03 -7.20 24.70
CA ILE A 126 5.54 -6.11 23.85
C ILE A 126 6.09 -6.25 22.42
N ALA A 127 7.39 -6.51 22.29
CA ALA A 127 8.01 -6.71 20.98
C ALA A 127 7.44 -7.93 20.22
N ASN A 128 7.21 -9.05 20.91
CA ASN A 128 6.60 -10.23 20.30
C ASN A 128 5.14 -9.98 19.91
N ALA A 129 4.35 -9.33 20.77
CA ALA A 129 2.98 -8.96 20.45
C ALA A 129 2.91 -8.03 19.22
N ALA A 130 3.83 -7.06 19.13
CA ALA A 130 3.95 -6.20 17.97
C ALA A 130 4.33 -6.97 16.70
N ALA A 131 5.27 -7.92 16.80
CA ALA A 131 5.66 -8.78 15.70
C ALA A 131 4.53 -9.71 15.23
N GLU A 132 3.76 -10.29 16.16
CA GLU A 132 2.60 -11.13 15.84
C GLU A 132 1.50 -10.34 15.13
N VAL A 133 1.20 -9.12 15.59
CA VAL A 133 0.18 -8.31 14.93
C VAL A 133 0.67 -7.80 13.58
N SER A 134 1.94 -7.42 13.46
CA SER A 134 2.55 -7.11 12.17
C SER A 134 2.44 -8.30 11.20
N ALA A 135 2.79 -9.51 11.63
CA ALA A 135 2.70 -10.72 10.81
C ALA A 135 1.25 -10.99 10.34
N LYS A 136 0.27 -10.86 11.24
CA LYS A 136 -1.15 -11.00 10.88
C LYS A 136 -1.60 -9.96 9.86
N GLY A 137 -1.19 -8.70 10.05
CA GLY A 137 -1.48 -7.62 9.10
C GLY A 137 -0.87 -7.86 7.72
N TRP A 138 0.37 -8.35 7.65
CA TRP A 138 1.01 -8.70 6.39
C TRP A 138 0.33 -9.88 5.67
N ASP A 139 -0.14 -10.89 6.42
CA ASP A 139 -0.85 -12.02 5.84
C ASP A 139 -2.25 -11.64 5.33
N GLU A 140 -2.94 -10.74 6.02
CA GLU A 140 -4.21 -10.15 5.56
C GLU A 140 -4.00 -9.30 4.30
N ALA A 141 -3.04 -8.37 4.33
CA ALA A 141 -2.69 -7.55 3.18
C ALA A 141 -2.25 -8.42 1.97
N ARG A 142 -1.49 -9.49 2.20
CA ARG A 142 -1.08 -10.43 1.16
C ARG A 142 -2.28 -11.20 0.58
N ARG A 143 -3.23 -11.63 1.40
CA ARG A 143 -4.47 -12.28 0.96
C ARG A 143 -5.32 -11.33 0.11
N GLU A 144 -5.46 -10.08 0.54
CA GLU A 144 -6.21 -9.06 -0.19
C GLU A 144 -5.55 -8.70 -1.52
N ALA A 145 -4.24 -8.50 -1.54
CA ALA A 145 -3.48 -8.31 -2.78
C ALA A 145 -3.62 -9.51 -3.73
N GLY A 146 -3.71 -10.74 -3.21
CA GLY A 146 -4.04 -11.94 -3.98
C GLY A 146 -5.40 -11.86 -4.65
N LYS A 147 -6.46 -11.51 -3.90
CA LYS A 147 -7.82 -11.33 -4.43
C LYS A 147 -7.86 -10.26 -5.53
N LEU A 148 -7.20 -9.12 -5.32
CA LEU A 148 -7.16 -8.04 -6.30
C LEU A 148 -6.44 -8.45 -7.58
N ARG A 149 -5.35 -9.22 -7.49
CA ARG A 149 -4.68 -9.78 -8.68
C ARG A 149 -5.57 -10.75 -9.44
N GLU A 150 -6.28 -11.61 -8.73
CA GLU A 150 -7.22 -12.55 -9.35
C GLU A 150 -8.36 -11.82 -10.06
N MET A 151 -8.97 -10.82 -9.41
CA MET A 151 -9.99 -9.97 -10.00
C MET A 151 -9.48 -9.24 -11.24
N ASN A 152 -8.29 -8.65 -11.18
CA ASN A 152 -7.65 -8.01 -12.33
C ASN A 152 -7.37 -9.01 -13.46
N GLY A 153 -6.98 -10.23 -13.14
CA GLY A 153 -6.86 -11.31 -14.13
C GLY A 153 -8.17 -11.58 -14.85
N ARG A 154 -9.28 -11.76 -14.10
CA ARG A 154 -10.62 -11.98 -14.67
C ARG A 154 -11.08 -10.79 -15.53
N LEU A 155 -10.83 -9.56 -15.08
CA LEU A 155 -11.17 -8.36 -15.85
C LEU A 155 -10.39 -8.28 -17.16
N ARG A 156 -9.08 -8.57 -17.14
CA ARG A 156 -8.26 -8.61 -18.35
C ARG A 156 -8.75 -9.66 -19.35
N THR A 157 -9.11 -10.86 -18.88
CA THR A 157 -9.71 -11.89 -19.75
C THR A 157 -11.02 -11.40 -20.37
N ARG A 158 -11.90 -10.77 -19.59
CA ARG A 158 -13.17 -10.21 -20.11
C ARG A 158 -12.95 -9.10 -21.12
N ILE A 159 -11.93 -8.27 -20.94
CA ILE A 159 -11.55 -7.22 -21.90
C ILE A 159 -11.08 -7.87 -23.20
N ALA A 160 -10.16 -8.84 -23.13
CA ALA A 160 -9.67 -9.56 -24.31
C ALA A 160 -10.81 -10.28 -25.07
N ASP A 161 -11.72 -10.95 -24.36
CA ASP A 161 -12.90 -11.57 -24.96
C ASP A 161 -13.82 -10.53 -25.63
N GLY A 162 -13.96 -9.36 -25.01
CA GLY A 162 -14.73 -8.24 -25.57
C GLY A 162 -14.10 -7.69 -26.84
N GLU A 163 -12.78 -7.50 -26.85
CA GLU A 163 -12.01 -7.04 -28.01
C GLU A 163 -12.12 -8.04 -29.17
N ALA A 164 -11.97 -9.34 -28.91
CA ALA A 164 -12.12 -10.38 -29.92
C ALA A 164 -13.54 -10.40 -30.54
N ARG A 165 -14.58 -10.17 -29.72
CA ARG A 165 -15.96 -10.06 -30.23
C ARG A 165 -16.15 -8.83 -31.10
N LEU A 166 -15.58 -7.69 -30.72
CA LEU A 166 -15.65 -6.47 -31.51
C LEU A 166 -14.94 -6.63 -32.87
N GLU A 167 -13.78 -7.28 -32.87
CA GLU A 167 -13.04 -7.59 -34.09
C GLU A 167 -13.84 -8.50 -35.03
N ALA A 168 -14.49 -9.54 -34.49
CA ALA A 168 -15.38 -10.42 -35.27
C ALA A 168 -16.57 -9.65 -35.88
N VAL A 169 -17.23 -8.79 -35.09
CA VAL A 169 -18.35 -7.96 -35.59
C VAL A 169 -17.87 -7.00 -36.68
N HIS A 170 -16.70 -6.37 -36.52
CA HIS A 170 -16.13 -5.51 -37.54
C HIS A 170 -15.82 -6.27 -38.85
N GLY A 171 -15.31 -7.51 -38.74
CA GLY A 171 -15.11 -8.40 -39.90
C GLY A 171 -16.41 -8.72 -40.62
N ASP A 172 -17.44 -9.14 -39.88
CA ASP A 172 -18.77 -9.46 -40.44
C ASP A 172 -19.40 -8.27 -41.14
N VAL A 173 -19.32 -7.07 -40.54
CA VAL A 173 -19.83 -5.83 -41.14
C VAL A 173 -19.07 -5.47 -42.41
N ALA A 174 -17.74 -5.62 -42.42
CA ALA A 174 -16.94 -5.39 -43.61
C ALA A 174 -17.33 -6.34 -44.75
N ASP A 175 -17.52 -7.63 -44.46
CA ASP A 175 -17.95 -8.63 -45.42
C ASP A 175 -19.36 -8.34 -45.97
N GLN A 176 -20.30 -7.93 -45.12
CA GLN A 176 -21.64 -7.51 -45.54
C GLN A 176 -21.58 -6.32 -46.51
N LEU A 177 -20.78 -5.29 -46.20
CA LEU A 177 -20.60 -4.12 -47.06
C LEU A 177 -19.97 -4.50 -48.41
N VAL A 178 -18.99 -5.41 -48.42
CA VAL A 178 -18.38 -5.93 -49.66
C VAL A 178 -19.41 -6.68 -50.50
N GLN A 179 -20.20 -7.56 -49.89
CA GLN A 179 -21.26 -8.31 -50.56
C GLN A 179 -22.35 -7.40 -51.12
N GLU A 180 -22.77 -6.39 -50.36
CA GLU A 180 -23.77 -5.41 -50.80
C GLU A 180 -23.25 -4.56 -51.96
N GLY A 181 -22.00 -4.10 -51.89
CA GLY A 181 -21.34 -3.39 -52.99
C GLY A 181 -21.17 -4.26 -54.25
N ALA A 182 -20.95 -5.56 -54.11
CA ALA A 182 -20.91 -6.50 -55.23
C ALA A 182 -22.31 -6.74 -55.84
N ARG A 183 -23.35 -6.86 -55.01
CA ARG A 183 -24.76 -6.98 -55.46
C ARG A 183 -25.19 -5.74 -56.24
N ARG A 184 -24.92 -4.54 -55.72
CA ARG A 184 -25.23 -3.28 -56.41
C ARG A 184 -24.54 -3.18 -57.78
N ARG A 185 -23.29 -3.62 -57.89
CA ARG A 185 -22.55 -3.67 -59.17
C ARG A 185 -23.12 -4.68 -60.18
N LYS A 186 -23.66 -5.81 -59.72
CA LYS A 186 -24.31 -6.80 -60.60
C LYS A 186 -25.68 -6.37 -61.13
N VAL A 187 -26.36 -5.44 -60.44
CA VAL A 187 -27.69 -4.95 -60.83
C VAL A 187 -27.63 -3.76 -61.80
N ALA A 188 -26.46 -3.14 -61.99
CA ALA A 188 -26.36 -1.84 -62.63
C ALA A 188 -25.43 -1.82 -63.86
N TRP A 189 -25.60 -2.73 -64.83
CA TRP A 189 -25.13 -2.48 -66.19
C TRP A 189 -26.16 -3.04 -67.18
N SER A 190 -26.98 -2.15 -67.73
CA SER A 190 -27.71 -2.44 -68.97
C SER A 190 -26.68 -2.57 -70.12
N PRO A 191 -26.85 -3.48 -71.10
CA PRO A 191 -25.91 -3.64 -72.22
C PRO A 191 -25.58 -2.34 -72.97
N MET A 192 -26.46 -1.33 -72.91
CA MET A 192 -26.24 -0.02 -73.51
C MET A 192 -25.20 0.86 -72.78
N GLU A 193 -24.95 0.64 -71.48
CA GLU A 193 -24.01 1.47 -70.69
C GLU A 193 -22.57 0.95 -70.76
N VAL A 194 -22.37 -0.34 -71.06
CA VAL A 194 -21.04 -0.94 -71.27
C VAL A 194 -20.36 -0.35 -72.52
N THR A 195 -21.13 -0.01 -73.56
CA THR A 195 -20.59 0.60 -74.78
C THR A 195 -20.16 2.06 -74.60
N ALA A 196 -20.77 2.83 -73.70
CA ALA A 196 -20.34 4.22 -73.44
C ALA A 196 -19.03 4.28 -72.62
N ALA A 197 -18.80 3.30 -71.73
CA ALA A 197 -17.58 3.25 -70.91
C ALA A 197 -16.32 2.83 -71.71
N ALA A 198 -16.49 2.13 -72.84
CA ALA A 198 -15.39 1.76 -73.72
C ALA A 198 -14.85 2.95 -74.55
N GLU A 199 -15.64 4.01 -74.73
CA GLU A 199 -15.21 5.23 -75.44
C GLU A 199 -14.48 6.24 -74.53
N TRP A 200 -14.60 6.09 -73.20
CA TRP A 200 -13.96 6.96 -72.20
C TRP A 200 -12.76 6.29 -71.56
N GLY A 201 -11.80 5.91 -72.39
CA GLY A 201 -10.51 5.34 -71.98
C GLY A 201 -9.61 6.36 -71.28
N ASP A 202 -9.99 6.86 -70.09
CA ASP A 202 -9.01 7.33 -69.08
C ASP A 202 -9.59 7.63 -67.68
N ALA A 203 -10.57 6.85 -67.22
CA ALA A 203 -11.16 7.03 -65.88
C ALA A 203 -10.12 6.90 -64.73
N ALA A 204 -9.01 6.19 -64.96
CA ALA A 204 -7.92 6.05 -63.99
C ALA A 204 -7.10 7.34 -63.80
N ALA A 205 -7.07 8.24 -64.79
CA ALA A 205 -6.39 9.54 -64.70
C ALA A 205 -7.21 10.56 -63.90
N PHE A 206 -8.54 10.52 -63.98
CA PHE A 206 -9.42 11.45 -63.26
C PHE A 206 -9.46 11.19 -61.75
N VAL A 207 -9.42 9.93 -61.31
CA VAL A 207 -9.39 9.60 -59.87
C VAL A 207 -8.07 10.03 -59.20
N ARG A 208 -6.97 10.12 -59.96
CA ARG A 208 -5.67 10.63 -59.46
C ARG A 208 -5.58 12.16 -59.40
N SER A 209 -6.48 12.89 -60.06
CA SER A 209 -6.46 14.37 -60.06
C SER A 209 -7.33 15.00 -58.97
N LEU A 210 -8.04 14.21 -58.18
CA LEU A 210 -8.84 14.74 -57.06
C LEU A 210 -7.91 15.12 -55.88
N PRO A 211 -8.02 16.36 -55.36
CA PRO A 211 -7.12 16.86 -54.32
C PRO A 211 -7.28 16.04 -53.03
N GLY A 212 -6.16 15.57 -52.51
CA GLY A 212 -6.06 14.77 -51.30
C GLY A 212 -6.68 15.46 -50.09
N LYS A 213 -7.51 14.69 -49.37
CA LYS A 213 -8.10 15.04 -48.09
C LYS A 213 -6.96 15.37 -47.08
N PRO A 214 -6.94 16.55 -46.43
CA PRO A 214 -5.86 16.89 -45.52
C PRO A 214 -5.85 15.95 -44.32
N ALA A 215 -4.65 15.50 -43.94
CA ALA A 215 -4.37 14.75 -42.73
C ALA A 215 -4.76 15.60 -41.52
N SER A 216 -5.73 15.12 -40.74
CA SER A 216 -6.05 15.67 -39.43
C SER A 216 -4.98 15.23 -38.42
N ASP A 217 -4.05 16.12 -38.14
CA ASP A 217 -3.20 16.09 -36.95
C ASP A 217 -4.10 16.30 -35.72
N GLU A 218 -4.42 15.21 -35.01
CA GLU A 218 -4.93 15.28 -33.65
C GLU A 218 -3.78 14.99 -32.68
N THR A 219 -3.24 16.07 -32.12
CA THR A 219 -2.32 16.01 -30.98
C THR A 219 -3.13 15.72 -29.70
N PRO A 220 -2.83 14.67 -28.92
CA PRO A 220 -3.55 14.45 -27.67
C PRO A 220 -3.07 15.43 -26.60
N ALA A 221 -4.04 16.15 -26.03
CA ALA A 221 -3.84 17.06 -24.91
C ALA A 221 -3.30 16.32 -23.68
N GLN A 222 -2.20 16.82 -23.12
CA GLN A 222 -1.75 16.46 -21.77
C GLN A 222 -2.70 17.06 -20.73
N VAL A 223 -3.22 16.20 -19.85
CA VAL A 223 -4.02 16.57 -18.68
C VAL A 223 -3.07 16.76 -17.47
N PRO A 224 -3.24 17.82 -16.66
CA PRO A 224 -2.42 18.10 -15.48
C PRO A 224 -2.63 17.11 -14.34
#